data_AF-A0A7X4EG69-F1
#
_entry.id   AF-A0A7X4EG69-F1
#
_cell.length_a   1.000
_cell.length_b   1.000
_cell.length_c   1.000
_cell.angle_alpha   90.00
_cell.angle_beta   90.00
_cell.angle_gamma   90.00
#
_symmetry.space_group_name_H-M   'P 1'
#
loop_
_entity.id
_entity.type
_entity.pdbx_description
1 polymer ?
#
loop_
_entity_poly.entity_id
_entity_poly.type
_entity_poly.pdbx_seq_one_letter_code
_entity_poly.pdbx_strand_id
1 'polypeptide(L)'
;MSRTIHKQAAAGRWSRLELVEQLGNVGSEVDRAIRAWDAGKTRRFDSAFDRALELFDLTATDARWHGHRCQEVLRAREEFCRLFFDPDVPRESAEGLRRYFFGFGYAARMLHYRRQSND
;
A
#
# COMPACT_ATOMS: atom_id res chain seq x y z
N MET A 1 -3.23 12.69 11.89
CA MET A 1 -4.05 11.73 12.67
C MET A 1 -4.40 10.57 11.75
N SER A 2 -4.07 9.33 12.11
CA SER A 2 -4.45 8.15 11.32
C SER A 2 -5.95 7.92 11.49
N ARG A 3 -6.73 8.09 10.43
CA ARG A 3 -8.17 7.82 10.45
C ARG A 3 -8.34 6.34 10.13
N THR A 4 -8.51 5.51 11.16
CA THR A 4 -8.84 4.10 10.97
C THR A 4 -10.30 3.98 10.51
N ILE A 5 -10.49 3.66 9.24
CA ILE A 5 -11.80 3.39 8.64
C ILE A 5 -12.12 1.89 8.73
N HIS A 6 -11.10 1.02 8.72
CA HIS A 6 -11.26 -0.44 8.70
C HIS A 6 -10.74 -1.10 9.99
N LYS A 7 -11.67 -1.50 10.86
CA LYS A 7 -11.43 -2.07 12.21
C LYS A 7 -10.43 -3.25 12.25
N GLN A 8 -10.31 -4.03 11.18
CA GLN A 8 -9.43 -5.20 11.15
C GLN A 8 -7.93 -4.85 11.03
N ALA A 9 -7.59 -3.70 10.46
CA ALA A 9 -6.21 -3.25 10.32
C ALA A 9 -5.68 -2.68 11.65
N ALA A 10 -6.53 -1.96 12.40
CA ALA A 10 -6.18 -1.39 13.71
C ALA A 10 -6.17 -2.39 14.87
N ALA A 11 -6.68 -3.62 14.70
CA ALA A 11 -6.74 -4.63 15.77
C ALA A 11 -5.37 -5.26 16.12
N GLY A 12 -4.25 -4.55 15.94
CA GLY A 12 -2.90 -4.98 16.30
C GLY A 12 -2.28 -6.07 15.41
N ARG A 13 -3.01 -6.59 14.40
CA ARG A 13 -2.45 -7.55 13.45
C ARG A 13 -1.51 -6.89 12.43
N TRP A 14 -1.75 -5.63 12.08
CA TRP A 14 -0.93 -4.92 11.11
C TRP A 14 0.53 -4.76 11.55
N SER A 15 0.76 -4.43 12.84
CA SER A 15 2.11 -4.29 13.42
C SER A 15 2.83 -5.62 13.63
N ARG A 16 2.18 -6.77 13.39
CA ARG A 16 2.81 -8.09 13.42
C ARG A 16 3.37 -8.50 12.06
N LEU A 17 2.94 -7.85 10.99
CA LEU A 17 3.46 -8.08 9.65
C LEU A 17 4.88 -7.51 9.52
N GLU A 18 5.72 -8.17 8.73
CA GLU A 18 6.98 -7.59 8.27
C GLU A 18 6.72 -6.46 7.27
N LEU A 19 7.69 -5.57 7.10
CA LEU A 19 7.55 -4.43 6.17
C LEU A 19 7.14 -4.87 4.76
N VAL A 20 7.73 -5.96 4.25
CA VAL A 20 7.39 -6.49 2.92
C VAL A 20 5.94 -6.98 2.84
N GLU A 21 5.40 -7.55 3.91
CA GLU A 21 4.00 -7.99 3.98
C GLU A 21 3.06 -6.79 4.07
N GLN A 22 3.40 -5.76 4.86
CA GLN A 22 2.65 -4.51 4.92
C GLN A 22 2.59 -3.83 3.55
N LEU A 23 3.75 -3.66 2.89
CA LEU A 23 3.84 -3.03 1.57
C LEU A 23 3.21 -3.87 0.45
N GLY A 24 3.26 -5.20 0.53
CA GLY A 24 2.52 -6.06 -0.39
C GLY A 24 0.99 -5.89 -0.29
N ASN A 25 0.48 -5.71 0.94
CA ASN A 25 -0.93 -5.42 1.17
C ASN A 25 -1.32 -4.00 0.72
N VAL A 26 -0.49 -2.98 1.02
CA VAL A 26 -0.64 -1.62 0.46
C VAL A 26 -0.73 -1.69 -1.06
N GLY A 27 0.22 -2.39 -1.69
CA GLY A 27 0.28 -2.59 -3.13
C GLY A 27 -0.96 -3.21 -3.75
N SER A 28 -1.62 -4.12 -3.03
CA SER A 28 -2.86 -4.75 -3.49
C SER A 28 -4.02 -3.74 -3.54
N GLU A 29 -4.10 -2.81 -2.60
CA GLU A 29 -5.11 -1.73 -2.62
C GLU A 29 -4.78 -0.66 -3.66
N VAL A 30 -3.49 -0.33 -3.84
CA VAL A 30 -3.02 0.56 -4.91
C VAL A 30 -3.44 0.00 -6.27
N ASP A 31 -3.16 -1.28 -6.55
CA ASP A 31 -3.52 -1.93 -7.82
C ASP A 31 -5.04 -1.95 -8.04
N ARG A 32 -5.82 -2.20 -6.97
CA ARG A 32 -7.29 -2.14 -6.98
C ARG A 32 -7.82 -0.75 -7.30
N ALA A 33 -7.27 0.29 -6.67
CA ALA A 33 -7.68 1.67 -6.90
C ALA A 33 -7.42 2.08 -8.35
N ILE A 34 -6.21 1.82 -8.88
CA ILE A 34 -5.89 2.15 -10.27
C ILE A 34 -6.83 1.40 -11.24
N ARG A 35 -7.05 0.09 -11.05
CA ARG A 35 -7.98 -0.68 -11.90
C ARG A 35 -9.43 -0.20 -11.83
N ALA A 36 -9.89 0.24 -10.65
CA ALA A 36 -11.24 0.75 -10.48
C ALA A 36 -11.42 2.13 -11.14
N TRP A 37 -10.40 2.97 -11.04
CA TRP A 37 -10.32 4.27 -11.72
C TRP A 37 -10.37 4.10 -13.24
N ASP A 38 -9.48 3.29 -13.80
CA ASP A 38 -9.41 3.01 -15.24
C ASP A 38 -10.73 2.46 -15.80
N ALA A 39 -11.48 1.72 -14.98
CA ALA A 39 -12.76 1.13 -15.34
C ALA A 39 -13.98 2.03 -15.05
N GLY A 40 -13.80 3.26 -14.58
CA GLY A 40 -14.89 4.18 -14.23
C GLY A 40 -15.77 3.70 -13.07
N LYS A 41 -15.23 2.87 -12.17
CA LYS A 41 -15.98 2.24 -11.06
C LYS A 41 -15.82 3.03 -9.77
N THR A 42 -16.41 4.23 -9.70
CA THR A 42 -16.26 5.21 -8.60
C THR A 42 -16.33 4.58 -7.20
N ARG A 43 -17.41 3.86 -6.86
CA ARG A 43 -17.54 3.25 -5.51
C ARG A 43 -16.41 2.27 -5.17
N ARG A 44 -15.89 1.54 -6.16
CA ARG A 44 -14.76 0.62 -5.95
C ARG A 44 -13.45 1.36 -5.83
N PHE A 45 -13.31 2.46 -6.58
CA PHE A 45 -12.17 3.36 -6.48
C PHE A 45 -12.12 3.98 -5.08
N ASP A 46 -13.18 4.64 -4.62
CA ASP A 46 -13.25 5.31 -3.31
C ASP A 46 -12.87 4.34 -2.19
N SER A 47 -13.47 3.14 -2.19
CA SER A 47 -13.18 2.13 -1.18
C SER A 47 -11.75 1.62 -1.21
N ALA A 48 -11.14 1.44 -2.38
CA ALA A 48 -9.75 0.97 -2.48
C ALA A 48 -8.75 2.10 -2.18
N PHE A 49 -9.07 3.33 -2.58
CA PHE A 49 -8.29 4.52 -2.34
C PHE A 49 -8.20 4.83 -0.85
N ASP A 50 -9.34 4.91 -0.15
CA ASP A 50 -9.39 5.12 1.30
C ASP A 50 -8.62 4.04 2.05
N ARG A 51 -8.78 2.78 1.63
CA ARG A 51 -8.09 1.65 2.23
C ARG A 51 -6.58 1.70 1.99
N ALA A 52 -6.12 2.06 0.81
CA ALA A 52 -4.71 2.24 0.51
C ALA A 52 -4.09 3.34 1.39
N LEU A 53 -4.75 4.51 1.50
CA LEU A 53 -4.29 5.61 2.36
C LEU A 53 -4.20 5.20 3.84
N GLU A 54 -5.21 4.49 4.35
CA GLU A 54 -5.17 3.96 5.70
C GLU A 54 -3.97 3.04 5.90
N LEU A 55 -3.67 2.16 4.94
CA LEU A 55 -2.54 1.25 5.03
C LEU A 55 -1.19 1.94 4.93
N PHE A 56 -1.07 2.97 4.10
CA PHE A 56 0.11 3.83 4.08
C PHE A 56 0.32 4.48 5.45
N ASP A 57 -0.72 5.08 6.01
CA ASP A 57 -0.64 5.78 7.31
C ASP A 57 -0.31 4.81 8.45
N LEU A 58 -0.93 3.61 8.47
CA LEU A 58 -0.61 2.57 9.45
C LEU A 58 0.83 2.07 9.32
N THR A 59 1.37 1.98 8.10
CA THR A 59 2.76 1.56 7.86
C THR A 59 3.75 2.66 8.25
N ALA A 60 3.45 3.92 7.93
CA ALA A 60 4.30 5.07 8.24
C ALA A 60 4.35 5.40 9.74
N THR A 61 3.27 5.07 10.48
CA THR A 61 3.18 5.27 11.94
C THR A 61 3.74 4.10 12.75
N ASP A 62 4.14 3.01 12.09
CA ASP A 62 4.80 1.88 12.75
C ASP A 62 6.21 2.29 13.21
N ALA A 63 6.42 2.31 14.53
CA ALA A 63 7.67 2.77 15.13
C ALA A 63 8.90 1.95 14.70
N ARG A 64 8.71 0.73 14.17
CA ARG A 64 9.78 -0.12 13.61
C ARG A 64 10.40 0.49 12.34
N TRP A 65 9.66 1.33 11.62
CA TRP A 65 10.04 1.82 10.28
C TRP A 65 10.39 3.31 10.26
N HIS A 66 11.16 3.79 11.25
CA HIS A 66 11.57 5.19 11.33
C HIS A 66 12.59 5.61 10.25
N GLY A 67 12.81 6.93 10.12
CA GLY A 67 13.80 7.52 9.21
C GLY A 67 13.45 7.30 7.74
N HIS A 68 14.43 6.86 6.96
CA HIS A 68 14.28 6.70 5.50
C HIS A 68 13.14 5.77 5.10
N ARG A 69 12.82 4.73 5.88
CA ARG A 69 11.69 3.83 5.56
C ARG A 69 10.35 4.56 5.61
N CYS A 70 10.09 5.30 6.69
CA CYS A 70 8.89 6.14 6.82
C CYS A 70 8.83 7.18 5.69
N GLN A 71 9.96 7.82 5.36
CA GLN A 71 10.03 8.79 4.26
C GLN A 71 9.64 8.16 2.91
N GLU A 72 10.16 6.97 2.59
CA GLU A 72 9.81 6.27 1.36
C GLU A 72 8.34 5.85 1.32
N VAL A 73 7.77 5.40 2.45
CA VAL A 73 6.34 5.08 2.55
C VAL A 73 5.47 6.32 2.28
N LEU A 74 5.84 7.46 2.85
CA LEU A 74 5.13 8.73 2.65
C LEU A 74 5.27 9.25 1.21
N ARG A 75 6.45 9.10 0.59
CA ARG A 75 6.63 9.42 -0.85
C ARG A 75 5.79 8.54 -1.75
N ALA A 76 5.74 7.23 -1.49
CA ALA A 76 4.90 6.31 -2.24
C ALA A 76 3.41 6.64 -2.09
N ARG A 77 2.99 7.08 -0.89
CA ARG A 77 1.64 7.59 -0.63
C ARG A 77 1.34 8.86 -1.43
N GLU A 78 2.29 9.81 -1.47
CA GLU A 78 2.16 11.04 -2.26
C GLU A 78 2.04 10.74 -3.76
N GLU A 79 2.91 9.88 -4.30
CA GLU A 79 2.85 9.48 -5.72
C GLU A 79 1.53 8.75 -6.03
N PHE A 80 1.02 7.94 -5.10
CA PHE A 80 -0.29 7.31 -5.25
C PHE A 80 -1.44 8.32 -5.31
N CYS A 81 -1.44 9.35 -4.46
CA CYS A 81 -2.42 10.44 -4.56
C CYS A 81 -2.26 11.21 -5.87
N ARG A 82 -1.02 11.47 -6.28
CA ARG A 82 -0.68 12.21 -7.49
C ARG A 82 -1.33 11.61 -8.73
N LEU A 83 -1.38 10.27 -8.83
CA LEU A 83 -2.03 9.55 -9.93
C LEU A 83 -3.45 10.00 -10.26
N PHE A 84 -4.21 10.46 -9.27
CA PHE A 84 -5.65 10.74 -9.43
C PHE A 84 -6.00 12.22 -9.35
N PHE A 85 -5.13 13.04 -8.75
CA PHE A 85 -5.44 14.44 -8.44
C PHE A 85 -4.47 15.45 -9.06
N ASP A 86 -3.35 15.02 -9.63
CA ASP A 86 -2.45 15.89 -10.39
C ASP A 86 -2.84 15.86 -11.88
N PRO A 87 -3.20 17.00 -12.49
CA PRO A 87 -3.52 17.08 -13.91
C PRO A 87 -2.33 16.74 -14.82
N ASP A 88 -1.09 16.88 -14.34
CA ASP A 88 0.14 16.74 -15.11
C ASP A 88 0.89 15.43 -14.80
N VAL A 89 0.18 14.41 -14.28
CA VAL A 89 0.81 13.13 -13.96
C VAL A 89 1.25 12.39 -15.23
N PRO A 90 2.51 11.89 -15.31
CA PRO A 90 2.96 11.08 -16.42
C PRO A 90 2.12 9.80 -16.59
N ARG A 91 1.87 9.40 -17.84
CA ARG A 91 1.05 8.22 -18.16
C ARG A 91 1.64 6.93 -17.56
N GLU A 92 2.95 6.84 -17.46
CA GLU A 92 3.68 5.69 -16.94
C GLU A 92 3.72 5.61 -15.40
N SER A 93 3.32 6.66 -14.67
CA SER A 93 3.40 6.68 -13.20
C SER A 93 2.61 5.54 -12.56
N ALA A 94 1.42 5.22 -13.10
CA ALA A 94 0.59 4.12 -12.60
C ALA A 94 1.32 2.77 -12.72
N GLU A 95 1.97 2.51 -13.85
CA GLU A 95 2.74 1.29 -14.06
C GLU A 95 4.02 1.28 -13.20
N GLY A 96 4.63 2.44 -12.96
CA GLY A 96 5.73 2.61 -12.00
C GLY A 96 5.35 2.13 -10.60
N LEU A 97 4.21 2.57 -10.08
CA LEU A 97 3.71 2.14 -8.78
C LEU A 97 3.36 0.65 -8.76
N ARG A 98 2.73 0.11 -9.82
CA ARG A 98 2.46 -1.34 -9.92
C ARG A 98 3.75 -2.15 -9.81
N ARG A 99 4.80 -1.78 -10.54
CA ARG A 99 6.11 -2.45 -10.47
C ARG A 99 6.77 -2.33 -9.09
N TYR A 100 6.74 -1.13 -8.50
CA TYR A 100 7.29 -0.88 -7.17
C TYR A 100 6.64 -1.80 -6.12
N PHE A 101 5.31 -1.88 -6.12
CA PHE A 101 4.56 -2.70 -5.17
C PHE A 101 4.58 -4.19 -5.47
N PHE A 102 4.70 -4.59 -6.74
CA PHE A 102 4.83 -5.98 -7.13
C PHE A 102 6.05 -6.64 -6.47
N GLY A 103 7.18 -5.93 -6.37
CA GLY A 103 8.37 -6.43 -5.69
C GLY A 103 8.12 -6.80 -4.22
N PHE A 104 7.35 -6.00 -3.50
CA PHE A 104 6.97 -6.30 -2.11
C PHE A 104 5.99 -7.46 -2.01
N GLY A 105 5.02 -7.56 -2.92
CA GLY A 105 4.11 -8.70 -2.99
C GLY A 105 4.84 -10.03 -3.22
N TYR A 106 5.81 -10.02 -4.14
CA TYR A 106 6.69 -11.18 -4.39
C TYR A 106 7.53 -11.53 -3.16
N ALA A 107 8.20 -10.53 -2.54
CA ALA A 107 9.00 -10.74 -1.34
C ALA A 107 8.18 -11.28 -0.16
N ALA A 108 6.95 -10.79 0.03
CA ALA A 108 6.03 -11.29 1.04
C ALA A 108 5.68 -12.77 0.79
N ARG A 109 5.44 -13.16 -0.46
CA ARG A 109 5.18 -14.56 -0.81
C ARG A 109 6.38 -15.46 -0.54
N MET A 110 7.59 -15.01 -0.86
CA MET A 110 8.82 -15.74 -0.57
C MET A 110 9.07 -15.89 0.94
N LEU A 111 8.81 -14.84 1.72
CA LEU A 111 8.90 -14.90 3.18
C LEU A 111 7.92 -15.92 3.78
N HIS A 112 6.69 -15.96 3.27
CA HIS A 112 5.69 -16.94 3.68
C HIS A 112 6.15 -18.38 3.47
N TYR A 113 6.69 -18.69 2.28
CA TYR A 113 7.23 -20.03 2.01
C TYR A 113 8.41 -20.37 2.92
N ARG A 114 9.33 -19.42 3.17
CA ARG A 114 10.46 -19.64 4.07
C ARG A 114 10.02 -20.00 5.49
N ARG A 115 8.97 -19.35 6.01
CA ARG A 115 8.42 -19.65 7.33
C ARG A 115 7.85 -21.07 7.38
N GLN A 116 7.08 -21.47 6.37
CA GLN A 116 6.49 -22.81 6.29
C GLN A 116 7.51 -23.94 6.12
N SER A 117 8.68 -23.67 5.55
CA SER A 117 9.75 -24.67 5.40
C SER A 117 10.60 -24.84 6.67
N ASN A 118 10.45 -23.96 7.66
CA ASN A 118 11.18 -23.98 8.92
C ASN A 118 10.33 -24.50 10.10
N ASP A 119 9.07 -24.81 9.85
CA ASP A 119 8.12 -25.44 10.78
C ASP A 119 7.98 -26.94 10.45
#